data_AF-A0A7S1ZWR2-F1
#
_entry.id   AF-A0A7S1ZWR2-F1
#
_cell.length_a   1.000
_cell.length_b   1.000
_cell.length_c   1.000
_cell.angle_alpha   90.00
_cell.angle_beta   90.00
_cell.angle_gamma   90.00
#
_symmetry.space_group_name_H-M   'P 1'
#
loop_
_entity.id
_entity.type
_entity.pdbx_description
1 polymer ?
#
loop_
_entity_poly.entity_id
_entity_poly.type
_entity_poly.pdbx_seq_one_letter_code
_entity_poly.pdbx_strand_id
1 'polypeptide(L)'
;KTHSPSHEGREVPGAENIPRAILLLRHPLHSLPSYYNYLYEMEHHLENHSTRAPLEAWIEWRDANFERQLQVWKRHTEYWVDTYSPVNRLILAYERITDAELGPAEATRVAEFLSRSEGVTVRKPEELPCVWYKVIKYKEAQSKEGAAAA
;
A
#
# COMPACT_ATOMS: atom_id res chain seq x y z
N LYS A 1 1.96 -4.52 11.23
CA LYS A 1 2.18 -3.06 11.46
C LYS A 1 0.95 -2.28 10.99
N THR A 2 0.07 -1.90 11.90
CA THR A 2 -0.98 -0.91 11.61
C THR A 2 -0.70 0.32 12.46
N HIS A 3 -1.04 1.50 11.96
CA HIS A 3 -1.02 2.71 12.76
C HIS A 3 -2.42 2.89 13.38
N SER A 4 -2.57 3.82 14.33
CA SER A 4 -3.88 4.28 14.79
C SER A 4 -4.81 4.54 13.58
N PRO A 5 -6.12 4.23 13.63
CA PRO A 5 -6.93 3.90 14.81
C PRO A 5 -7.13 2.39 15.05
N SER A 6 -6.24 1.52 14.56
CA SER A 6 -6.31 0.10 14.92
C SER A 6 -6.08 -0.07 16.43
N HIS A 7 -6.77 -1.00 17.10
CA HIS A 7 -6.50 -1.35 18.51
C HIS A 7 -5.06 -1.86 18.72
N GLU A 8 -4.49 -2.49 17.70
CA GLU A 8 -3.08 -2.92 17.65
C GLU A 8 -2.17 -1.84 17.04
N GLY A 9 -2.74 -0.65 16.78
CA GLY A 9 -2.12 0.44 16.08
C GLY A 9 -1.16 1.23 16.96
N ARG A 10 -0.07 1.70 16.36
CA ARG A 10 0.79 2.71 17.01
C ARG A 10 0.38 4.09 16.55
N GLU A 11 0.35 5.05 17.48
CA GLU A 11 0.29 6.45 17.11
C GLU A 11 1.53 6.82 16.31
N VAL A 12 1.36 7.68 15.31
CA VAL A 12 2.49 8.26 14.57
C VAL A 12 2.88 9.53 15.33
N PRO A 13 4.08 9.60 15.93
CA PRO A 13 4.51 10.82 16.61
C PRO A 13 4.48 12.00 15.64
N GLY A 14 3.85 13.10 16.03
CA GLY A 14 3.70 14.29 15.19
C GLY A 14 2.64 14.17 14.09
N ALA A 15 1.74 13.18 14.15
CA ALA A 15 0.67 13.00 13.17
C ALA A 15 -0.18 14.27 12.98
N GLU A 16 -0.38 15.03 14.05
CA GLU A 16 -1.11 16.30 14.07
C GLU A 16 -0.45 17.39 13.20
N ASN A 17 0.84 17.27 12.93
CA ASN A 17 1.61 18.21 12.12
C ASN A 17 1.77 17.74 10.66
N ILE A 18 1.19 16.62 10.27
CA ILE A 18 1.23 16.14 8.88
C ILE A 18 0.15 16.90 8.09
N PRO A 19 0.50 17.80 7.16
CA PRO A 19 -0.49 18.66 6.52
C PRO A 19 -1.28 17.94 5.42
N ARG A 20 -0.70 16.87 4.86
CA ARG A 20 -1.21 16.15 3.68
C ARG A 20 -0.83 14.67 3.73
N ALA A 21 -1.72 13.82 3.23
CA ALA A 21 -1.51 12.37 3.21
C ALA A 21 -1.79 11.74 1.85
N ILE A 22 -0.99 10.72 1.52
CA ILE A 22 -1.28 9.78 0.45
C ILE A 22 -1.79 8.51 1.11
N LEU A 23 -3.04 8.13 0.83
CA LEU A 23 -3.64 6.89 1.28
C LEU A 23 -3.55 5.85 0.18
N LEU A 24 -2.70 4.84 0.39
CA LEU A 24 -2.60 3.67 -0.48
C LEU A 24 -3.53 2.57 0.06
N LEU A 25 -4.66 2.38 -0.60
CA LEU A 25 -5.68 1.43 -0.20
C LEU A 25 -5.62 0.19 -1.09
N ARG A 26 -5.62 -0.98 -0.46
CA ARG A 26 -5.69 -2.28 -1.13
C ARG A 26 -7.06 -2.89 -0.89
N HIS A 27 -7.60 -3.58 -1.88
CA HIS A 27 -8.92 -4.21 -1.77
C HIS A 27 -8.97 -5.20 -0.59
N PRO A 28 -10.05 -5.25 0.22
CA PRO A 28 -10.13 -6.10 1.41
C PRO A 28 -9.94 -7.59 1.12
N LEU A 29 -10.40 -8.04 -0.06
CA LEU A 29 -10.15 -9.40 -0.57
C LEU A 29 -8.67 -9.78 -0.60
N HIS A 30 -7.77 -8.81 -0.77
CA HIS A 30 -6.33 -9.04 -0.84
C HIS A 30 -5.59 -8.59 0.42
N SER A 31 -6.06 -7.54 1.10
CA SER A 31 -5.42 -7.06 2.32
C SER A 31 -5.69 -7.96 3.53
N LEU A 32 -6.87 -8.56 3.66
CA LEU A 32 -7.18 -9.43 4.81
C LEU A 32 -6.37 -10.73 4.80
N PRO A 33 -6.27 -11.49 3.69
CA PRO A 33 -5.36 -12.64 3.64
C PRO A 33 -3.90 -12.24 3.85
N SER A 34 -3.47 -11.07 3.33
CA SER A 34 -2.11 -10.57 3.55
C SER A 34 -1.84 -10.22 5.01
N TYR A 35 -2.83 -9.69 5.73
CA TYR A 35 -2.74 -9.44 7.16
C TYR A 35 -2.68 -10.76 7.94
N TYR A 36 -3.46 -11.76 7.55
CA TYR A 36 -3.37 -13.09 8.16
C TYR A 36 -1.99 -13.74 7.95
N ASN A 37 -1.41 -13.65 6.75
CA ASN A 37 -0.03 -14.13 6.53
C ASN A 37 0.96 -13.48 7.52
N TYR A 38 0.84 -12.17 7.75
CA TYR A 38 1.66 -11.48 8.75
C TYR A 38 1.45 -12.00 10.17
N LEU A 39 0.19 -12.26 10.57
CA LEU A 39 -0.10 -12.84 11.89
C LEU A 39 0.50 -14.24 12.02
N TYR A 40 0.34 -15.07 10.99
CA TYR A 40 0.87 -16.42 10.95
C TYR A 40 2.41 -16.43 11.05
N GLU A 41 3.09 -15.58 10.27
CA GLU A 41 4.55 -15.41 10.35
C GLU A 41 4.99 -15.00 11.76
N MET A 42 4.24 -14.10 12.40
CA MET A 42 4.58 -13.64 13.74
C MET A 42 4.40 -14.69 14.83
N GLU A 43 3.30 -15.45 14.76
CA GLU A 43 3.00 -16.55 15.68
C GLU A 43 4.03 -17.69 15.57
N HIS A 44 4.53 -17.94 14.36
CA HIS A 44 5.47 -19.03 14.09
C HIS A 44 6.94 -18.56 14.07
N HIS A 45 7.21 -17.31 14.44
CA HIS A 45 8.55 -16.71 14.43
C HIS A 45 9.28 -16.82 13.07
N LEU A 46 8.52 -16.74 11.98
CA LEU A 46 9.05 -16.77 10.63
C LEU A 46 9.56 -15.39 10.20
N GLU A 47 10.44 -15.37 9.21
CA GLU A 47 10.89 -14.13 8.60
C GLU A 47 9.71 -13.40 7.93
N ASN A 48 9.69 -12.07 8.04
CA ASN A 48 8.62 -11.24 7.49
C ASN A 48 8.56 -11.32 5.96
N HIS A 49 7.38 -11.58 5.40
CA HIS A 49 7.15 -11.80 3.96
C HIS A 49 7.86 -13.03 3.37
N SER A 50 8.17 -14.02 4.19
CA SER A 50 8.80 -15.28 3.75
C SER A 50 7.77 -16.29 3.26
N THR A 51 6.62 -16.38 3.94
CA THR A 51 5.77 -17.57 3.88
C THR A 51 4.31 -17.19 3.83
N ARG A 52 3.56 -17.82 2.92
CA ARG A 52 2.10 -17.75 2.94
C ARG A 52 1.59 -18.78 3.94
N ALA A 53 0.61 -18.38 4.76
CA ALA A 53 -0.04 -19.30 5.68
C ALA A 53 -0.69 -20.45 4.88
N PRO A 54 -0.71 -21.68 5.43
CA PRO A 54 -1.45 -22.80 4.84
C PRO A 54 -2.92 -22.43 4.60
N LEU A 55 -3.50 -23.00 3.54
CA LEU A 55 -4.88 -22.69 3.13
C LEU A 55 -5.89 -23.04 4.23
N GLU A 56 -5.67 -24.16 4.90
CA GLU A 56 -6.51 -24.68 5.97
C GLU A 56 -6.53 -23.72 7.16
N ALA A 57 -5.35 -23.24 7.58
CA ALA A 57 -5.20 -22.27 8.65
C ALA A 57 -5.87 -20.93 8.30
N TRP A 58 -5.75 -20.49 7.03
CA TRP A 58 -6.47 -19.32 6.54
C TRP A 58 -7.99 -19.50 6.59
N ILE A 59 -8.51 -20.65 6.15
CA ILE A 59 -9.95 -20.92 6.17
C ILE A 59 -10.50 -20.86 7.60
N GLU A 60 -9.83 -21.53 8.54
CA GLU A 60 -10.21 -21.53 9.95
C GLU A 60 -10.21 -20.11 10.53
N TRP A 61 -9.14 -19.35 10.32
CA TRP A 61 -9.06 -17.98 10.82
C TRP A 61 -10.10 -17.06 10.17
N ARG A 62 -10.30 -17.17 8.85
CA ARG A 62 -11.27 -16.37 8.10
C ARG A 62 -12.66 -16.59 8.65
N ASP A 63 -13.08 -17.84 8.81
CA ASP A 63 -14.45 -18.15 9.23
C ASP A 63 -14.73 -17.63 10.66
N ALA A 64 -13.71 -17.60 11.52
CA ALA A 64 -13.81 -17.04 12.86
C ALA A 64 -13.69 -15.49 12.92
N ASN A 65 -13.02 -14.84 11.97
CA ASN A 65 -12.61 -13.43 12.11
C ASN A 65 -13.08 -12.48 11.00
N PHE A 66 -13.58 -12.99 9.87
CA PHE A 66 -13.75 -12.19 8.65
C PHE A 66 -14.58 -10.93 8.87
N GLU A 67 -15.78 -11.05 9.46
CA GLU A 67 -16.67 -9.91 9.66
C GLU A 67 -16.02 -8.84 10.54
N ARG A 68 -15.46 -9.25 11.69
CA ARG A 68 -14.76 -8.35 12.59
C ARG A 68 -13.62 -7.63 11.88
N GLN A 69 -12.83 -8.35 11.10
CA GLN A 69 -11.65 -7.81 10.41
C GLN A 69 -12.03 -6.91 9.23
N LEU A 70 -13.13 -7.20 8.55
CA LEU A 70 -13.70 -6.32 7.54
C LEU A 70 -14.17 -5.00 8.17
N GLN A 71 -14.82 -5.03 9.34
CA GLN A 71 -15.19 -3.81 10.06
C GLN A 71 -13.97 -3.03 10.57
N VAL A 72 -12.90 -3.71 10.98
CA VAL A 72 -11.62 -3.06 11.33
C VAL A 72 -11.03 -2.38 10.10
N TRP A 73 -10.98 -3.06 8.95
CA TRP A 73 -10.50 -2.49 7.69
C TRP A 73 -11.32 -1.25 7.31
N LYS A 74 -12.65 -1.35 7.35
CA LYS A 74 -13.56 -0.24 7.03
C LYS A 74 -13.31 0.97 7.92
N ARG A 75 -13.34 0.79 9.25
CA ARG A 75 -13.12 1.89 10.20
C ARG A 75 -11.75 2.53 10.06
N HIS A 76 -10.72 1.72 9.79
CA HIS A 76 -9.38 2.22 9.54
C HIS A 76 -9.33 3.09 8.27
N THR A 77 -9.98 2.65 7.19
CA THR A 77 -10.09 3.43 5.95
C THR A 77 -10.87 4.73 6.17
N GLU A 78 -12.06 4.66 6.79
CA GLU A 78 -12.91 5.81 7.07
C GLU A 78 -12.17 6.87 7.88
N TYR A 79 -11.52 6.48 8.98
CA TYR A 79 -10.75 7.41 9.81
C TYR A 79 -9.76 8.24 9.00
N TRP A 80 -8.91 7.60 8.17
CA TRP A 80 -7.92 8.32 7.39
C TRP A 80 -8.54 9.13 6.23
N VAL A 81 -9.67 8.66 5.70
CA VAL A 81 -10.47 9.39 4.70
C VAL A 81 -11.22 10.58 5.32
N ASP A 82 -11.45 10.60 6.62
CA ASP A 82 -12.14 11.71 7.28
C ASP A 82 -11.14 12.67 7.94
N THR A 83 -9.95 12.19 8.31
CA THR A 83 -8.88 12.98 8.96
C THR A 83 -8.36 14.11 8.08
N TYR A 84 -8.25 13.88 6.77
CA TYR A 84 -7.70 14.86 5.83
C TYR A 84 -8.81 15.41 4.92
N SER A 85 -8.76 16.71 4.61
CA SER A 85 -9.67 17.25 3.60
C SER A 85 -9.37 16.66 2.21
N PRO A 86 -10.35 16.60 1.28
CA PRO A 86 -10.11 16.07 -0.07
C PRO A 86 -8.96 16.74 -0.82
N VAL A 87 -8.71 18.04 -0.59
CA VAL A 87 -7.59 18.77 -1.22
C VAL A 87 -6.23 18.34 -0.66
N ASN A 88 -6.20 17.97 0.63
CA ASN A 88 -5.00 17.56 1.35
C ASN A 88 -4.78 16.04 1.36
N ARG A 89 -5.60 15.28 0.63
CA ARG A 89 -5.48 13.84 0.50
C ARG A 89 -5.39 13.40 -0.96
N LEU A 90 -4.49 12.45 -1.23
CA LEU A 90 -4.55 11.62 -2.44
C LEU A 90 -4.92 10.19 -2.05
N ILE A 91 -5.99 9.65 -2.63
CA ILE A 91 -6.32 8.22 -2.51
C ILE A 91 -5.83 7.50 -3.76
N LEU A 92 -5.05 6.44 -3.55
CA LEU A 92 -4.54 5.53 -4.58
C LEU A 92 -5.02 4.11 -4.27
N ALA A 93 -5.51 3.42 -5.29
CA ALA A 93 -5.69 1.97 -5.19
C ALA A 93 -4.36 1.28 -5.47
N TYR A 94 -3.96 0.38 -4.58
CA TYR A 94 -2.74 -0.42 -4.72
C TYR A 94 -2.73 -1.16 -6.05
N GLU A 95 -3.85 -1.78 -6.39
CA GLU A 95 -4.02 -2.56 -7.61
C GLU A 95 -3.74 -1.71 -8.87
N ARG A 96 -4.18 -0.43 -8.87
CA ARG A 96 -3.98 0.50 -9.99
C ARG A 96 -2.54 0.99 -10.08
N ILE A 97 -1.91 1.39 -8.98
CA ILE A 97 -0.51 1.88 -9.02
C ILE A 97 0.48 0.77 -9.35
N THR A 98 0.14 -0.51 -9.16
CA THR A 98 0.98 -1.64 -9.56
C THR A 98 0.69 -2.21 -10.95
N ASP A 99 -0.42 -1.80 -11.56
CA ASP A 99 -0.84 -2.24 -12.87
C ASP A 99 0.03 -1.62 -13.98
N ALA A 100 0.34 -2.40 -15.03
CA ALA A 100 1.25 -1.96 -16.09
C ALA A 100 0.65 -0.86 -16.99
N GLU A 101 -0.68 -0.86 -17.15
CA GLU A 101 -1.39 0.10 -17.99
C GLU A 101 -1.77 1.35 -17.20
N LEU A 102 -2.32 1.18 -16.00
CA LEU A 102 -2.84 2.26 -15.17
C LEU A 102 -1.76 2.91 -14.29
N GLY A 103 -0.74 2.17 -13.89
CA GLY A 103 0.29 2.59 -12.94
C GLY A 103 1.03 3.86 -13.33
N PRO A 104 1.49 4.03 -14.59
CA PRO A 104 2.11 5.26 -15.05
C PRO A 104 1.23 6.51 -14.84
N ALA A 105 -0.08 6.41 -15.07
CA ALA A 105 -1.00 7.52 -14.85
C ALA A 105 -1.18 7.82 -13.35
N GLU A 106 -1.23 6.78 -12.51
CA GLU A 106 -1.26 6.94 -11.05
C GLU A 106 0.03 7.59 -10.52
N ALA A 107 1.18 7.30 -11.13
CA ALA A 107 2.45 7.97 -10.81
C ALA A 107 2.43 9.47 -11.11
N THR A 108 1.77 9.88 -12.19
CA THR A 108 1.52 11.30 -12.50
C THR A 108 0.71 11.97 -11.41
N ARG A 109 -0.38 11.35 -10.96
CA ARG A 109 -1.20 11.87 -9.84
C ARG A 109 -0.39 12.03 -8.55
N VAL A 110 0.52 11.09 -8.27
CA VAL A 110 1.45 11.18 -7.13
C VAL A 110 2.37 12.38 -7.29
N ALA A 111 3.00 12.56 -8.45
CA ALA A 111 3.90 13.67 -8.70
C ALA A 111 3.18 15.02 -8.56
N GLU A 112 2.00 15.17 -9.17
CA GLU A 112 1.17 16.39 -9.04
C GLU A 112 0.75 16.67 -7.60
N PHE A 113 0.45 15.64 -6.82
CA PHE A 113 0.14 15.81 -5.41
C PHE A 113 1.36 16.30 -4.63
N LEU A 114 2.53 15.71 -4.87
CA LEU A 114 3.79 16.03 -4.20
C LEU A 114 4.34 17.41 -4.58
N SER A 115 4.15 17.87 -5.82
CA SER A 115 4.64 19.16 -6.30
C SER A 115 4.05 20.37 -5.56
N ARG A 116 2.95 20.17 -4.84
CA ARG A 116 2.34 21.19 -3.97
C ARG A 116 3.08 21.37 -2.64
N SER A 117 4.10 20.57 -2.36
CA SER A 117 4.97 20.73 -1.19
C SER A 117 6.09 21.73 -1.48
N GLU A 118 6.32 22.64 -0.54
CA GLU A 118 7.51 23.48 -0.56
C GLU A 118 8.78 22.62 -0.60
N GLY A 119 9.74 23.01 -1.45
CA GLY A 119 11.01 22.29 -1.60
C GLY A 119 10.94 20.98 -2.41
N VAL A 120 9.78 20.58 -2.92
CA VAL A 120 9.67 19.37 -3.75
C VAL A 120 9.70 19.73 -5.23
N THR A 121 10.73 19.24 -5.93
CA THR A 121 10.82 19.30 -7.40
C THR A 121 10.42 17.94 -7.98
N VAL A 122 9.48 17.94 -8.91
CA VAL A 122 9.03 16.73 -9.61
C VAL A 122 9.62 16.66 -11.02
N ARG A 123 9.78 15.43 -11.52
CA ARG A 123 10.19 15.18 -12.92
C ARG A 123 9.12 15.66 -13.89
N LYS A 124 9.51 15.85 -15.15
CA LYS A 124 8.56 16.25 -16.19
C LYS A 124 7.54 15.12 -16.43
N PRO A 125 6.28 15.42 -16.79
CA PRO A 125 5.25 14.41 -16.98
C PRO A 125 5.65 13.27 -17.93
N GLU A 126 6.39 13.57 -19.00
CA GLU A 126 6.88 12.60 -19.98
C GLU A 126 7.91 11.60 -19.40
N GLU A 127 8.58 11.94 -18.30
CA GLU A 127 9.58 11.09 -17.64
C GLU A 127 8.95 10.16 -16.59
N LEU A 128 7.76 10.49 -16.07
CA LEU A 128 7.11 9.78 -14.97
C LEU A 128 6.78 8.32 -15.28
N PRO A 129 6.30 7.95 -16.49
CA PRO A 129 6.11 6.55 -16.84
C PRO A 129 7.41 5.73 -16.72
N CYS A 130 8.53 6.27 -17.20
CA CYS A 130 9.82 5.59 -17.11
C CYS A 130 10.26 5.39 -15.66
N VAL A 131 10.11 6.42 -14.82
CA VAL A 131 10.41 6.32 -13.37
C VAL A 131 9.53 5.24 -12.73
N TRP A 132 8.23 5.22 -13.03
CA TRP A 132 7.31 4.23 -12.51
C TRP A 132 7.75 2.80 -12.89
N TYR A 133 8.05 2.55 -14.16
CA TYR A 133 8.51 1.24 -14.62
C TYR A 133 9.79 0.80 -13.90
N LYS A 134 10.76 1.71 -13.75
CA LYS A 134 12.02 1.41 -13.04
C LYS A 134 11.82 1.08 -11.57
N VAL A 135 10.87 1.73 -10.89
CA VAL A 135 10.65 1.55 -9.45
C VAL A 135 9.72 0.37 -9.16
N ILE A 136 8.58 0.30 -9.85
CA ILE A 136 7.52 -0.67 -9.56
C ILE A 136 7.74 -1.99 -10.31
N LYS A 137 8.27 -1.94 -11.53
CA LYS A 137 8.53 -3.11 -12.39
C LYS A 137 10.01 -3.49 -12.44
N TYR A 138 10.78 -3.13 -11.41
CA TYR A 138 12.24 -3.32 -11.39
C TYR A 138 12.68 -4.78 -11.62
N LYS A 139 11.93 -5.77 -11.15
CA LYS A 139 12.25 -7.20 -11.38
C LYS A 139 12.09 -7.60 -12.85
N GLU A 140 11.07 -7.06 -13.53
CA GLU A 140 10.86 -7.29 -14.96
C GLU A 140 11.98 -6.62 -15.78
N ALA A 141 12.43 -5.43 -15.35
CA ALA A 141 13.58 -4.76 -15.94
C ALA A 141 14.89 -5.56 -15.77
N GLN A 142 15.16 -6.07 -14.57
CA GLN A 142 16.33 -6.90 -14.29
C GLN A 142 16.32 -8.22 -15.10
N SER A 143 15.15 -8.85 -15.28
CA SER A 143 15.05 -10.05 -16.12
C SER A 143 15.34 -9.77 -17.60
N LYS A 144 14.99 -8.59 -18.10
CA LYS A 144 15.23 -8.19 -19.50
C LYS A 144 16.68 -7.81 -19.75
N GLU A 145 17.34 -7.14 -18.81
CA GLU A 145 18.78 -6.84 -18.88
C GLU A 145 19.64 -8.10 -18.78
N GLY A 146 19.27 -9.07 -17.93
CA GLY A 146 19.93 -10.37 -17.86
C GLY A 146 19.75 -11.24 -19.11
N ALA A 147 18.61 -11.13 -19.79
CA ALA A 147 18.34 -11.84 -21.05
C ALA A 147 18.98 -11.19 -22.28
N ALA A 148 19.28 -9.89 -22.23
CA ALA A 148 20.00 -9.17 -23.29
C ALA A 148 21.54 -9.27 -23.16
N ALA A 149 22.03 -9.76 -22.02
CA ALA A 149 23.46 -9.95 -21.71
C ALA A 149 23.91 -11.42 -21.81
N ALA A 150 23.03 -12.33 -22.27
CA ALA A 150 23.29 -13.75 -22.51
C ALA A 150 23.11 -14.07 -24.00
#